data_AF-N0B4F0-F1
#
_entry.id   AF-N0B4F0-F1
#
_cell.length_a   1.000
_cell.length_b   1.000
_cell.length_c   1.000
_cell.angle_alpha   90.00
_cell.angle_beta   90.00
_cell.angle_gamma   90.00
#
_symmetry.space_group_name_H-M   'P 1'
#
loop_
_entity.id
_entity.type
_entity.pdbx_description
1 polymer ?
#
loop_
_entity_poly.entity_id
_entity_poly.type
_entity_poly.pdbx_seq_one_letter_code
_entity_poly.pdbx_strand_id
1 'polypeptide(L)' 'MLQTISKGLVAAITATLLSSTAFAQTGPVATACKDDIPKYCAGKKHGQGEVRACLEANKDKVSAACKKALDTTGPGRGQG' A
#
# COMPACT_ATOMS: atom_id res chain seq x y z
N MET A 1 -1.91 9.64 39.64
CA MET A 1 -2.27 10.76 40.53
C MET A 1 -2.04 12.03 39.72
N LEU A 2 -2.91 12.31 38.75
CA LEU A 2 -4.25 12.89 38.93
C LEU A 2 -4.12 14.38 39.31
N GLN A 3 -4.89 15.24 38.63
CA GLN A 3 -5.20 16.63 38.96
C GLN A 3 -4.45 17.74 38.19
N THR A 4 -4.60 17.81 36.87
CA THR A 4 -4.68 19.11 36.17
C THR A 4 -6.07 19.39 35.59
N ILE A 5 -7.08 18.69 36.13
CA ILE A 5 -8.50 18.93 35.88
C ILE A 5 -9.04 19.73 37.07
N SER A 6 -8.86 21.05 37.11
CA SER A 6 -9.54 21.92 38.10
C SER A 6 -9.38 23.39 37.75
N LYS A 7 -10.51 24.02 37.38
CA LYS A 7 -10.79 25.47 37.26
C LYS A 7 -10.59 26.06 35.86
N GLY A 8 -11.71 26.13 35.14
CA GLY A 8 -12.03 27.35 34.41
C GLY A 8 -11.94 27.28 32.89
N LEU A 9 -13.09 27.04 32.26
CA LEU A 9 -13.59 27.78 31.10
C LEU A 9 -12.54 28.29 30.09
N VAL A 10 -12.12 27.44 29.15
CA VAL A 10 -11.91 27.86 27.75
C VAL A 10 -12.55 26.80 26.86
N ALA A 11 -13.85 26.98 26.62
CA ALA A 11 -14.52 26.35 25.49
C ALA A 11 -14.00 27.03 24.20
N ALA A 12 -13.81 26.23 23.16
CA ALA A 12 -13.35 26.60 21.81
C ALA A 12 -11.81 26.69 21.60
N ILE A 13 -11.11 25.56 21.76
CA ILE A 13 -10.07 25.22 20.79
C ILE A 13 -10.76 24.35 19.75
N THR A 14 -10.90 24.91 18.55
CA THR A 14 -11.57 24.31 17.41
C THR A 14 -11.04 22.90 17.16
N ALA A 15 -11.96 21.95 17.04
CA ALA A 15 -11.68 20.61 16.57
C ALA A 15 -11.17 20.66 15.13
N THR A 16 -9.87 20.86 14.92
CA THR A 16 -9.24 20.54 13.64
C THR A 16 -9.01 19.04 13.62
N LEU A 17 -9.95 18.39 12.95
CA LEU A 17 -9.82 17.18 12.15
C LEU A 17 -8.47 17.13 11.39
N LEU A 18 -8.21 15.98 10.74
CA LEU A 18 -7.18 15.67 9.72
C LEU A 18 -5.96 14.89 10.27
N SER A 19 -5.58 13.69 9.82
CA SER A 19 -6.11 12.75 8.84
C SER A 19 -5.33 11.43 9.05
N SER A 20 -6.02 10.32 9.31
CA SER A 20 -5.43 8.99 9.16
C SER A 20 -5.23 8.76 7.67
N THR A 21 -4.10 9.18 7.11
CA THR A 21 -3.81 8.95 5.70
C THR A 21 -3.36 7.51 5.49
N ALA A 22 -4.32 6.59 5.45
CA ALA A 22 -4.14 5.25 4.91
C ALA A 22 -4.01 5.39 3.39
N PHE A 23 -2.87 5.89 2.92
CA PHE A 23 -2.58 5.91 1.51
C PHE A 23 -2.34 4.47 1.06
N ALA A 24 -3.19 3.97 0.16
CA ALA A 24 -2.85 2.81 -0.66
C ALA A 24 -1.68 3.22 -1.57
N GLN A 25 -0.45 3.11 -1.06
CA GLN A 25 0.76 3.36 -1.82
C GLN A 25 0.92 2.21 -2.81
N THR A 26 0.47 2.40 -4.05
CA THR A 26 0.68 1.43 -5.12
C THR A 26 2.18 1.24 -5.32
N GLY A 27 2.69 0.06 -4.97
CA GLY A 27 4.11 -0.25 -5.04
C GLY A 27 4.66 -0.25 -6.47
N PRO A 28 5.99 -0.11 -6.65
CA PRO A 28 6.64 -0.03 -7.96
C PRO A 28 6.33 -1.23 -8.89
N VAL A 29 6.18 -2.43 -8.31
CA VAL A 29 5.73 -3.63 -9.06
C VAL A 29 4.31 -3.45 -9.58
N ALA A 30 3.38 -2.99 -8.75
CA ALA A 30 1.99 -2.82 -9.14
C ALA A 30 1.85 -1.77 -10.25
N THR A 31 2.67 -0.72 -10.23
CA THR A 31 2.72 0.29 -11.29
C THR A 31 3.28 -0.26 -12.60
N ALA A 32 4.43 -0.96 -12.55
CA ALA A 32 5.09 -1.49 -13.75
C ALA A 32 4.32 -2.66 -14.39
N CYS A 33 3.62 -3.45 -13.57
CA CYS A 33 2.85 -4.60 -14.01
C CYS A 33 1.35 -4.30 -14.18
N LYS A 34 0.94 -3.02 -14.18
CA LYS A 34 -0.49 -2.63 -14.15
C LYS A 34 -1.32 -3.27 -15.27
N ASP A 35 -0.74 -3.45 -16.46
CA ASP A 35 -1.43 -3.99 -17.64
C ASP A 35 -1.35 -5.53 -17.71
N ASP A 36 -0.45 -6.12 -16.91
CA ASP A 36 -0.24 -7.57 -16.80
C ASP A 36 -1.10 -8.17 -15.67
N ILE A 37 -1.26 -7.44 -14.55
CA ILE A 37 -2.06 -7.84 -13.40
C ILE A 37 -3.49 -8.24 -13.77
N PRO A 38 -4.29 -7.44 -14.50
CA PRO A 38 -5.65 -7.84 -14.87
C PRO A 38 -5.69 -9.00 -15.88
N LYS A 39 -4.60 -9.26 -16.62
CA LYS A 39 -4.55 -10.35 -17.62
C LYS A 39 -4.21 -11.70 -17.00
N TYR A 40 -3.25 -11.71 -16.07
CA TYR A 40 -2.70 -12.94 -15.51
C TYR A 40 -3.04 -13.16 -14.04
N CYS A 41 -3.35 -12.09 -13.31
CA CYS A 41 -3.48 -12.07 -11.85
C CYS A 41 -4.77 -11.39 -11.37
N ALA A 42 -5.83 -11.40 -12.19
CA ALA A 42 -7.13 -10.88 -11.81
C ALA A 42 -7.62 -11.55 -10.51
N GLY A 43 -8.09 -10.74 -9.56
CA GLY A 43 -8.60 -11.22 -8.26
C GLY A 43 -7.56 -11.42 -7.16
N LYS A 44 -6.26 -11.18 -7.40
CA LYS A 44 -5.25 -11.18 -6.34
C LYS A 44 -5.31 -9.89 -5.51
N LYS A 45 -5.15 -9.97 -4.17
CA LYS A 45 -5.13 -8.77 -3.33
C LYS A 45 -3.82 -8.00 -3.50
N HIS A 46 -3.99 -6.70 -3.68
CA HIS A 46 -2.88 -5.75 -3.65
C HIS A 46 -2.44 -5.53 -2.18
N GLY A 47 -1.14 -5.33 -1.95
CA GLY A 47 -0.58 -5.00 -0.64
C GLY A 47 -0.04 -6.19 0.18
N GLN A 48 -0.57 -7.40 0.00
CA GLN A 48 -0.13 -8.60 0.74
C GLN A 48 0.89 -9.47 0.01
N GLY A 49 1.44 -8.99 -1.11
CA GLY A 49 2.39 -9.75 -1.92
C GLY A 49 1.76 -10.82 -2.83
N GLU A 50 0.44 -11.09 -2.74
CA GLU A 50 -0.24 -12.07 -3.60
C GLU A 50 -0.13 -11.74 -5.09
N VAL A 51 -0.27 -10.46 -5.44
CA VAL A 51 -0.10 -9.99 -6.82
C VAL A 51 1.33 -10.25 -7.29
N ARG A 52 2.34 -10.00 -6.44
CA ARG A 52 3.74 -10.27 -6.79
C ARG A 52 3.97 -11.75 -7.02
N ALA A 53 3.52 -12.62 -6.12
CA ALA A 53 3.69 -14.07 -6.27
C ALA A 53 3.06 -14.59 -7.57
N CYS A 54 1.88 -14.07 -7.94
CA CYS A 54 1.24 -14.42 -9.20
C CYS A 54 2.04 -13.93 -10.42
N LEU A 55 2.57 -12.70 -10.37
CA LEU A 55 3.41 -12.15 -11.44
C LEU A 55 4.73 -12.91 -11.56
N GLU A 56 5.33 -13.36 -10.46
CA GLU A 56 6.54 -14.20 -10.47
C GLU A 56 6.25 -15.59 -11.06
N ALA A 57 5.10 -16.20 -10.76
CA ALA A 57 4.67 -17.45 -11.40
C ALA A 57 4.38 -17.29 -12.91
N ASN A 58 4.03 -16.08 -13.34
CA ASN A 58 3.77 -15.75 -14.74
C ASN A 58 4.88 -14.90 -15.36
N LYS A 59 6.08 -14.89 -14.77
CA LYS A 59 7.17 -13.99 -15.18
C LYS A 59 7.53 -14.14 -16.66
N ASP A 60 7.28 -15.29 -17.26
CA ASP A 60 7.51 -15.51 -18.69
C ASP A 60 6.46 -14.92 -19.63
N LYS A 61 5.25 -14.67 -19.10
CA LYS A 61 4.08 -14.19 -19.86
C LYS A 61 3.86 -12.67 -19.72
N VAL A 62 4.37 -12.06 -18.65
CA VAL A 62 4.25 -10.62 -18.42
C VAL A 62 5.17 -9.80 -19.32
N SER A 63 4.87 -8.51 -19.45
CA SER A 63 5.70 -7.56 -20.19
C SER A 63 7.15 -7.49 -19.68
N ALA A 64 8.09 -7.12 -20.56
CA ALA A 64 9.49 -6.94 -20.18
C ALA A 64 9.68 -5.89 -19.08
N ALA A 65 8.86 -4.85 -19.06
CA ALA A 65 8.85 -3.83 -18.01
C ALA A 65 8.47 -4.43 -16.65
N CYS A 66 7.43 -5.28 -16.61
CA CYS A 66 7.03 -5.98 -15.40
C CYS A 66 8.11 -6.96 -14.91
N LYS A 67 8.72 -7.74 -15.80
CA LYS A 67 9.84 -8.62 -15.45
C LYS A 67 10.97 -7.82 -14.78
N LYS A 68 11.39 -6.73 -15.42
CA LYS A 68 12.44 -5.85 -14.88
C LYS A 68 12.06 -5.27 -13.52
N ALA A 69 10.80 -4.90 -13.32
CA ALA A 69 10.33 -4.44 -12.03
C ALA A 69 10.45 -5.54 -10.96
N LEU A 70 10.02 -6.77 -11.24
CA LEU A 70 10.16 -7.91 -10.32
C LEU A 70 11.62 -8.19 -9.95
N ASP A 71 12.54 -8.07 -10.91
CA ASP A 71 13.97 -8.29 -10.71
C ASP A 71 14.65 -7.18 -9.90
N THR A 72 14.23 -5.92 -10.11
CA THR A 72 14.85 -4.75 -9.48
C THR A 72 14.21 -4.37 -8.15
N THR A 73 13.02 -4.89 -7.85
CA THR A 73 12.35 -4.65 -6.57
C THR A 73 12.41 -5.92 -5.72
N GLY A 74 12.98 -5.79 -4.52
CA GLY A 74 12.95 -6.87 -3.52
C GLY A 74 11.52 -7.24 -3.09
N PRO A 75 11.33 -8.33 -2.31
CA PRO A 75 10.05 -9.03 -2.10
C PRO A 75 8.86 -8.21 -1.55
N GLY A 76 9.02 -6.91 -1.31
CA GLY A 76 8.02 -6.04 -0.73
C GLY A 76 7.86 -6.39 0.74
N ARG A 77 8.41 -5.57 1.63
CA ARG A 77 8.11 -5.71 3.06
C ARG A 77 6.66 -5.25 3.24
N GLY A 78 5.72 -6.18 3.14
CA GLY A 78 4.31 -5.96 3.47
C GLY A 78 4.25 -5.40 4.88
N GLN A 79 4.01 -4.10 4.99
CA GLN A 79 3.67 -3.46 6.25
C GLN A 79 2.19 -3.79 6.47
N GLY A 80 1.96 -4.78 7.32
CA GLY A 80 0.62 -5.20 7.75
C GLY A 80 -0.14 -4.08 8.45
#